data_AF-A0AAV4STC3-F1
#
_entry.id   AF-A0AAV4STC3-F1
#
_cell.length_a   1.000
_cell.length_b   1.000
_cell.length_c   1.000
_cell.angle_alpha   90.00
_cell.angle_beta   90.00
_cell.angle_gamma   90.00
#
_symmetry.space_group_name_H-M   'P 1'
#
loop_
_entity.id
_entity.type
_entity.pdbx_description
1 polymer ?
#
loop_
_entity_poly.entity_id
_entity_poly.type
_entity_poly.pdbx_seq_one_letter_code
_entity_poly.pdbx_strand_id
1 'polypeptide(L)'
;RLFWRDDRIVGFLRRAEYGFAIGKSIGYGYVSHPDGIVVTPDFLKSGTYHLESMGTKYPARYHAKSPFDPNNLRVKGNYSEPLPVDQ
;
A
#
# COMPACT_ATOMS: atom_id res chain seq x y z
N ARG A 1 6.04 1.37 -13.04
CA ARG A 1 4.66 1.51 -12.51
C ARG A 1 4.63 2.72 -11.60
N LEU A 2 3.66 3.61 -11.79
CA LEU A 2 3.60 4.91 -11.12
C LEU A 2 2.54 4.93 -10.03
N PHE A 3 2.81 5.67 -8.96
CA PHE A 3 1.81 5.95 -7.93
C PHE A 3 1.09 7.26 -8.26
N TRP A 4 -0.22 7.17 -8.35
CA TRP A 4 -1.11 8.29 -8.53
C TRP A 4 -1.86 8.56 -7.23
N ARG A 5 -1.98 9.83 -6.87
CA ARG A 5 -2.80 10.33 -5.75
C ARG A 5 -3.57 11.55 -6.23
N ASP A 6 -4.89 11.52 -6.13
CA ASP A 6 -5.78 12.62 -6.55
C ASP A 6 -5.41 13.18 -7.94
N ASP A 7 -5.25 12.27 -8.92
CA ASP A 7 -4.85 12.56 -10.30
C ASP A 7 -3.49 13.26 -10.52
N ARG A 8 -2.60 13.21 -9.52
CA ARG A 8 -1.20 13.61 -9.67
C ARG A 8 -0.27 12.42 -9.46
N ILE A 9 0.82 12.35 -10.22
CA ILE A 9 1.88 11.38 -9.98
C ILE A 9 2.64 11.81 -8.73
N VAL A 10 2.71 10.92 -7.74
CA VAL A 10 3.36 11.19 -6.44
C VAL A 10 4.48 10.22 -6.15
N GLY A 11 4.84 9.32 -7.07
CA GLY A 11 5.93 8.39 -6.83
C GLY A 11 5.94 7.20 -7.78
N PHE A 12 6.69 6.18 -7.38
CA PHE A 12 6.93 5.00 -8.20
C PHE A 12 7.08 3.75 -7.37
N LEU A 13 6.69 2.63 -7.97
CA LEU A 13 6.78 1.31 -7.39
C LEU A 13 8.21 0.74 -7.52
N ARG A 14 8.74 0.16 -6.45
CA ARG A 14 10.05 -0.53 -6.44
C ARG A 14 9.92 -2.03 -6.64
N ARG A 15 9.01 -2.65 -5.90
CA ARG A 15 8.72 -4.09 -5.95
C ARG A 15 7.24 -4.32 -5.71
N ALA A 16 6.72 -5.36 -6.33
CA ALA A 16 5.39 -5.86 -6.06
C ALA A 16 5.33 -7.37 -6.21
N GLU A 17 4.46 -7.97 -5.42
CA GLU A 17 4.24 -9.40 -5.34
C GLU A 17 2.77 -9.69 -5.04
N TYR A 18 2.38 -10.96 -5.14
CA TYR A 18 1.07 -11.40 -4.70
C TYR A 18 1.15 -11.94 -3.27
N GLY A 19 0.44 -11.31 -2.34
CA GLY A 19 0.37 -11.77 -0.96
C GLY A 19 -0.71 -12.82 -0.82
N PHE A 20 -0.36 -14.11 -0.88
CA PHE A 20 -1.32 -15.22 -0.77
C PHE A 20 -2.15 -15.19 0.52
N ALA A 21 -1.54 -14.85 1.66
CA ALA A 21 -2.22 -14.68 2.93
C ALA A 21 -3.27 -13.55 2.94
N ILE A 22 -3.19 -12.63 1.97
CA ILE A 22 -4.07 -11.46 1.85
C ILE A 22 -5.00 -11.57 0.62
N GLY A 23 -4.70 -12.46 -0.33
CA GLY A 23 -5.46 -12.60 -1.57
C GLY A 23 -5.38 -11.37 -2.49
N LYS A 24 -4.31 -10.57 -2.39
CA LYS A 24 -4.15 -9.32 -3.16
C LYS A 24 -2.71 -9.08 -3.59
N SER A 25 -2.54 -8.37 -4.69
CA SER A 25 -1.25 -7.81 -5.10
C SER A 25 -0.85 -6.68 -4.17
N ILE A 26 0.39 -6.72 -3.68
CA ILE A 26 0.96 -5.73 -2.76
C ILE A 26 2.23 -5.19 -3.38
N GLY A 27 2.51 -3.93 -3.15
CA GLY A 27 3.74 -3.31 -3.60
C GLY A 27 4.16 -2.19 -2.69
N TYR A 28 5.46 -1.89 -2.72
CA TYR A 28 6.02 -0.75 -2.00
C TYR A 28 6.93 0.05 -2.91
N GLY A 29 7.12 1.30 -2.54
CA GLY A 29 7.89 2.26 -3.29
C GLY A 29 8.02 3.57 -2.52
N TYR A 30 8.50 4.59 -3.22
CA TYR A 30 8.72 5.89 -2.62
C TYR A 30 7.65 6.86 -3.08
N VAL A 31 7.26 7.75 -2.18
CA VAL A 31 6.31 8.84 -2.42
C VAL A 31 7.02 10.16 -2.17
N SER A 32 6.79 11.11 -3.06
CA SER A 32 7.24 12.49 -2.97
C SER A 32 6.03 13.41 -3.03
N HIS A 33 6.06 14.51 -2.29
CA HIS A 33 5.01 15.51 -2.39
C HIS A 33 5.11 16.18 -3.77
N PRO A 34 4.01 16.31 -4.53
CA PRO A 34 4.06 16.83 -5.90
C PRO A 34 4.48 18.31 -5.94
N ASP A 35 4.29 19.03 -4.83
CA ASP A 35 4.72 20.43 -4.68
C ASP A 35 6.10 20.57 -3.99
N GLY A 36 6.86 19.48 -3.84
CA GLY A 36 8.24 19.50 -3.34
C GLY A 36 8.40 19.73 -1.83
N ILE A 37 7.30 19.79 -1.06
CA ILE A 37 7.32 19.96 0.39
C ILE A 37 7.48 18.62 1.13
N VAL A 38 7.63 18.68 2.46
CA VAL A 38 7.74 17.50 3.32
C VAL A 38 6.46 16.65 3.24
N VAL A 39 6.62 15.35 3.02
CA VAL A 39 5.52 14.38 3.05
C VAL A 39 5.10 14.14 4.50
N THR A 40 3.84 14.46 4.83
CA THR A 40 3.29 14.24 6.17
C THR A 40 2.46 12.94 6.25
N PRO A 41 2.25 12.36 7.44
CA PRO A 41 1.36 11.22 7.61
C PRO A 41 -0.08 11.50 7.14
N ASP A 42 -0.57 12.72 7.34
CA ASP A 42 -1.93 13.10 6.93
C ASP A 42 -2.06 13.20 5.42
N PHE A 43 -1.01 13.67 4.73
CA PHE A 43 -0.94 13.64 3.27
C PHE A 43 -1.06 12.20 2.73
N LEU A 44 -0.37 11.24 3.37
CA LEU A 44 -0.39 9.83 2.99
C LEU A 44 -1.75 9.15 3.24
N LYS A 45 -2.47 9.55 4.29
CA LYS A 45 -3.73 8.91 4.70
C LYS A 45 -4.96 9.44 3.98
N SER A 46 -4.98 10.71 3.60
CA SER A 46 -6.17 11.41 3.09
C SER A 46 -6.41 11.25 1.58
N GLY A 47 -5.41 10.81 0.82
CA GLY A 47 -5.48 10.76 -0.64
C GLY A 47 -6.18 9.52 -1.19
N THR A 48 -6.73 9.64 -2.40
CA THR A 48 -7.21 8.49 -3.18
C THR A 48 -6.09 7.99 -4.09
N TYR A 49 -5.69 6.73 -3.92
CA TYR A 49 -4.52 6.19 -4.59
C TYR A 49 -4.89 5.27 -5.76
N HIS A 50 -4.07 5.35 -6.82
CA HIS A 50 -4.06 4.39 -7.90
C HIS A 50 -2.63 3.94 -8.22
N LEU A 51 -2.50 2.68 -8.62
CA LEU A 51 -1.28 2.15 -9.22
C LEU A 51 -1.48 2.12 -10.73
N GLU A 52 -0.61 2.78 -11.47
CA GLU A 52 -0.63 2.70 -12.93
C GLU A 52 0.35 1.64 -13.44
N SER A 53 -0.18 0.76 -14.29
CA SER A 53 0.57 -0.29 -14.98
C SER A 53 0.08 -0.38 -16.42
N MET A 54 1.01 -0.27 -17.37
CA MET A 54 0.74 -0.37 -18.81
C MET A 54 -0.39 0.58 -19.26
N GLY A 55 -0.38 1.82 -18.77
CA GLY A 55 -1.38 2.84 -19.13
C GLY A 55 -2.74 2.69 -18.45
N THR A 56 -2.94 1.67 -17.61
CA THR A 56 -4.19 1.46 -16.86
C THR A 56 -4.00 1.81 -15.38
N LYS A 57 -4.91 2.61 -14.81
CA LYS A 57 -4.95 2.94 -13.37
C LYS A 57 -5.78 1.89 -12.61
N TYR A 58 -5.18 1.27 -11.61
CA TYR A 58 -5.83 0.32 -10.70
C TYR A 58 -6.02 0.97 -9.32
N PRO A 59 -7.21 0.90 -8.70
CA PRO A 59 -7.41 1.40 -7.35
C PRO A 59 -6.43 0.75 -6.37
N ALA A 60 -5.79 1.57 -5.54
CA ALA A 60 -4.82 1.11 -4.55
C ALA A 60 -5.16 1.71 -3.18
N ARG A 61 -4.84 0.97 -2.12
CA ARG A 61 -5.00 1.44 -0.74
C ARG A 61 -3.64 1.66 -0.12
N TYR A 62 -3.43 2.82 0.50
CA TYR A 62 -2.25 3.06 1.31
C TYR A 62 -2.34 2.30 2.64
N HIS A 63 -1.22 1.68 3.04
CA HIS A 63 -1.09 0.94 4.28
C HIS A 63 0.16 1.42 5.04
N ALA A 64 -0.05 2.07 6.20
CA ALA A 64 1.05 2.53 7.05
C ALA A 64 1.75 1.38 7.80
N LYS A 65 1.01 0.29 8.05
CA LYS A 65 1.50 -0.98 8.58
C LYS A 65 1.20 -2.08 7.58
N SER A 66 1.93 -3.18 7.66
CA SER A 66 1.61 -4.37 6.86
C SER A 66 0.14 -4.76 7.02
N PRO A 67 -0.59 -5.03 5.92
CA PRO A 67 -1.93 -5.62 5.99
C PRO A 67 -1.92 -7.07 6.52
N PHE A 68 -0.75 -7.70 6.60
CA PHE A 68 -0.55 -9.00 7.26
C PHE A 68 0.09 -8.78 8.64
N ASP A 69 -0.53 -9.34 9.67
CA ASP A 69 -0.10 -9.30 11.08
C ASP A 69 0.32 -7.89 11.58
N PRO A 70 -0.58 -6.87 11.51
CA PRO A 70 -0.24 -5.49 11.88
C PRO A 70 0.15 -5.29 13.36
N ASN A 71 -0.14 -6.28 14.21
CA ASN A 71 0.11 -6.27 15.65
C ASN A 71 1.24 -7.23 16.08
N ASN A 72 1.89 -7.91 15.12
CA ASN A 72 2.96 -8.87 15.37
C ASN A 72 2.53 -9.97 16.38
N LEU A 73 1.31 -10.50 16.24
CA LEU A 73 0.78 -11.56 17.11
C LEU A 73 1.35 -12.93 16.74
N ARG A 74 1.56 -13.19 15.45
CA ARG A 74 2.01 -14.51 14.97
C ARG A 74 3.44 -14.79 15.36
N VAL A 75 4.29 -13.78 15.33
CA VAL A 75 5.68 -13.88 15.85
C VAL A 75 5.72 -14.09 17.37
N LYS A 76 4.63 -13.81 18.09
CA LYS A 76 4.46 -14.10 19.52
C LYS A 76 3.78 -15.45 19.78
N GLY A 77 3.52 -16.24 18.73
CA GLY A 77 2.85 -17.54 18.84
C GLY A 77 1.32 -17.47 18.93
N ASN A 78 0.71 -16.29 18.80
CA ASN A 78 -0.75 -16.16 18.80
C ASN A 78 -1.30 -16.22 17.36
N TYR A 79 -2.01 -17.29 17.03
CA TYR A 79 -2.63 -17.54 15.73
C TYR A 79 -4.17 -17.56 15.79
N SER A 80 -4.76 -16.95 16.82
CA SER A 80 -6.22 -16.90 16.98
C SER A 80 -6.93 -16.07 15.90
N GLU A 81 -6.23 -15.10 15.27
CA GLU A 81 -6.79 -14.31 14.19
C GLU A 81 -6.68 -15.05 12.83
N PRO A 82 -7.79 -15.17 12.06
CA PRO A 82 -7.78 -15.77 10.74
C PRO A 82 -6.91 -14.96 9.77
N LEU A 83 -6.42 -15.61 8.70
CA LEU A 83 -5.67 -14.89 7.66
C LEU A 83 -6.57 -13.82 7.01
N PRO A 84 -6.01 -12.68 6.55
CA PRO A 84 -6.82 -11.66 5.88
C PRO A 84 -7.59 -12.13 4.64
N VAL A 85 -7.16 -13.22 4.00
CA VAL A 85 -7.87 -13.85 2.86
C VAL A 85 -9.11 -14.66 3.28
N ASP A 86 -9.19 -15.08 4.54
CA ASP A 86 -10.29 -15.88 5.10
C ASP A 86 -11.35 -15.01 5.80
N GLN A 87 -11.23 -13.68 5.71
CA GLN A 87 -12.11 -12.69 6.33
C GLN A 87 -13.16 -12.15 5.37
#